data_AF-A0A382U9V6-F1
#
_entry.id   AF-A0A382U9V6-F1
#
_cell.length_a   1.000
_cell.length_b   1.000
_cell.length_c   1.000
_cell.angle_alpha   90.00
_cell.angle_beta   90.00
_cell.angle_gamma   90.00
#
_symmetry.space_group_name_H-M   'P 1'
#
loop_
_entity.id
_entity.type
_entity.pdbx_description
1 polymer ?
#
loop_
_entity_poly.entity_id
_entity_poly.type
_entity_poly.pdbx_seq_one_letter_code
_entity_poly.pdbx_strand_id
1 'polypeptide(L)'
;MATIKITKDGVSRNIIGEMDFAQETFPTSDGYSHEFLDTTLSDASILSEKQLEGRMWRGQELLRTDTLILLPDYPNTANLTTYRQELRDWPSTGDFPSTRPTLGS
;
A
#
# COMPACT_ATOMS: atom_id res chain seq x y z
N MET A 1 9.08 -15.18 12.85
CA MET A 1 8.98 -14.25 13.99
C MET A 1 7.69 -13.46 13.86
N ALA A 2 6.88 -13.42 14.91
CA ALA A 2 5.61 -12.71 14.97
C ALA A 2 5.67 -11.62 16.05
N THR A 3 4.78 -10.64 15.96
CA THR A 3 4.55 -9.71 17.08
C THR A 3 3.71 -10.44 18.13
N ILE A 4 4.20 -10.51 19.36
CA ILE A 4 3.53 -11.15 20.48
C ILE A 4 3.26 -10.07 21.53
N LYS A 5 2.00 -9.92 21.94
CA LYS A 5 1.66 -9.09 23.08
C LYS A 5 1.74 -9.91 24.34
N ILE A 6 2.60 -9.46 25.24
CA ILE A 6 2.77 -9.98 26.60
C ILE A 6 2.03 -9.06 27.56
N THR A 7 1.21 -9.61 28.44
CA THR A 7 0.49 -8.83 29.45
C THR A 7 0.71 -9.42 30.84
N LYS A 8 0.98 -8.55 31.82
CA LYS A 8 1.08 -8.90 33.25
C LYS A 8 0.54 -7.75 34.09
N ASP A 9 -0.30 -8.07 35.07
CA ASP A 9 -0.88 -7.10 36.02
C ASP A 9 -1.54 -5.88 35.32
N GLY A 10 -2.17 -6.13 34.17
CA GLY A 10 -2.82 -5.09 33.36
C GLY A 10 -1.88 -4.23 32.51
N VAL A 11 -0.57 -4.46 32.56
CA VAL A 11 0.44 -3.79 31.71
C VAL A 11 0.79 -4.68 30.53
N SER A 12 0.62 -4.15 29.31
CA SER A 12 0.96 -4.86 28.07
C SER A 12 2.21 -4.29 27.40
N ARG A 13 3.02 -5.17 26.82
CA ARG A 13 4.16 -4.83 25.95
C ARG A 13 4.15 -5.72 24.71
N ASN A 14 4.72 -5.22 23.61
CA ASN A 14 4.83 -5.98 22.37
C ASN A 14 6.30 -6.36 22.15
N ILE A 15 6.55 -7.63 21.83
CA ILE A 15 7.87 -8.16 21.47
C ILE A 15 7.79 -8.80 20.08
N ILE A 16 8.92 -8.89 19.38
CA ILE A 16 9.03 -9.58 18.10
C ILE A 16 9.89 -10.82 18.32
N GLY A 17 9.34 -12.00 18.03
CA GLY A 17 10.04 -13.26 18.29
C GLY A 17 9.22 -14.48 17.93
N GLU A 18 9.62 -15.63 18.45
CA GLU A 18 8.85 -16.88 18.39
C GLU A 18 8.01 -17.04 19.67
N MET A 19 6.87 -17.72 19.57
CA MET A 19 5.97 -17.90 20.71
C MET A 19 6.63 -18.71 21.83
N ASP A 20 7.41 -19.73 21.48
CA ASP A 20 8.13 -20.56 22.44
C ASP A 20 9.15 -19.72 23.23
N PHE A 21 9.89 -18.83 22.56
CA PHE A 21 10.80 -17.90 23.22
C PHE A 21 10.07 -16.93 24.17
N ALA A 22 8.90 -16.44 23.76
CA ALA A 22 8.08 -15.57 24.61
C ALA A 22 7.60 -16.31 25.87
N GLN A 23 7.14 -17.55 25.71
CA GLN A 23 6.69 -18.39 26.82
C GLN A 23 7.83 -18.81 27.75
N GLU A 24 9.05 -18.99 27.23
CA GLU A 24 10.23 -19.28 28.04
C GLU A 24 10.68 -18.05 28.85
N THR A 25 10.74 -16.88 28.21
CA THR A 25 11.24 -15.64 28.83
C THR A 25 10.21 -14.99 29.76
N PHE A 26 8.92 -15.14 29.44
CA PHE A 26 7.79 -14.55 30.17
C PHE A 26 6.76 -15.63 30.51
N PRO A 27 7.07 -16.61 31.37
CA PRO A 27 6.22 -17.78 31.53
C PRO A 27 4.87 -17.45 32.15
N THR A 28 3.83 -18.19 31.74
CA THR A 28 2.48 -18.03 32.29
C THR A 28 2.40 -18.37 33.77
N SER A 29 3.32 -19.19 34.29
CA SER A 29 3.49 -19.41 35.74
C SER A 29 3.75 -18.13 36.52
N ASP A 30 4.41 -17.15 35.89
CA ASP A 30 4.77 -15.87 36.51
C ASP A 30 3.69 -14.80 36.29
N GLY A 31 2.52 -15.20 35.79
CA GLY A 31 1.35 -14.34 35.56
C GLY A 31 1.33 -13.63 34.20
N TYR A 32 2.16 -14.06 33.24
CA TYR A 32 2.16 -13.49 31.88
C TYR A 32 1.16 -14.20 30.96
N SER A 33 0.38 -13.41 30.23
CA SER A 33 -0.42 -13.90 29.10
C SER A 33 0.24 -13.52 27.77
N HIS A 34 0.09 -14.39 26.77
CA HIS A 34 0.62 -14.20 25.42
C HIS A 34 -0.51 -14.22 24.41
N GLU A 35 -0.53 -13.25 23.52
CA GLU A 35 -1.41 -13.26 22.36
C GLU A 35 -0.59 -12.93 21.11
N PHE A 36 -0.87 -13.63 20.01
CA PHE A 36 -0.35 -13.20 18.72
C PHE A 36 -1.04 -11.88 18.35
N LEU A 37 -0.24 -10.84 18.18
CA LEU A 37 -0.70 -9.65 17.48
C LEU A 37 -0.55 -9.95 16.00
N ASP A 38 -1.69 -10.18 15.34
CA ASP A 38 -1.71 -10.30 13.90
C ASP A 38 -1.55 -8.91 13.30
N THR A 39 -0.30 -8.46 13.18
CA THR A 39 0.06 -7.20 12.52
C THR A 39 -0.06 -7.32 10.99
N THR A 40 -0.63 -8.41 10.46
CA THR A 40 -0.94 -8.52 9.03
C THR A 40 -1.91 -7.42 8.66
N LEU A 41 -1.40 -6.42 7.93
CA LEU A 41 -2.24 -5.52 7.17
C LEU A 41 -3.22 -6.38 6.38
N SER A 42 -4.51 -6.20 6.63
CA SER A 42 -5.52 -6.97 5.89
C SER A 42 -5.35 -6.72 4.40
N ASP A 43 -5.62 -7.71 3.55
CA ASP A 43 -5.54 -7.54 2.09
C ASP A 43 -6.39 -6.34 1.61
N ALA A 44 -7.50 -6.07 2.30
CA ALA A 44 -8.34 -4.89 2.05
C ALA A 44 -7.61 -3.57 2.37
N SER A 45 -6.87 -3.51 3.48
CA SER A 45 -6.04 -2.35 3.84
C SER A 45 -4.91 -2.13 2.83
N ILE A 46 -4.22 -3.21 2.43
CA ILE A 46 -3.15 -3.15 1.42
C ILE A 46 -3.71 -2.68 0.08
N LEU A 47 -4.87 -3.22 -0.33
CA LEU A 47 -5.52 -2.82 -1.57
C LEU A 47 -5.90 -1.33 -1.52
N SER A 48 -6.47 -0.86 -0.42
CA SER A 48 -6.81 0.56 -0.22
C SER A 48 -5.59 1.48 -0.36
N GLU A 49 -4.46 1.09 0.24
CA GLU A 49 -3.22 1.86 0.15
C GLU A 49 -2.67 1.90 -1.28
N LYS A 50 -2.61 0.75 -1.97
CA LYS A 50 -2.22 0.70 -3.39
C LYS A 50 -3.12 1.54 -4.29
N GLN A 51 -4.42 1.56 -4.02
CA GLN A 51 -5.35 2.41 -4.76
C GLN A 51 -5.12 3.91 -4.50
N LEU A 52 -4.78 4.28 -3.26
CA LEU A 52 -4.40 5.66 -2.93
C LEU A 52 -3.12 6.07 -3.68
N GLU A 53 -2.07 5.25 -3.60
CA GLU A 53 -0.81 5.46 -4.33
C GLU A 53 -1.04 5.57 -5.84
N GLY A 54 -1.86 4.69 -6.41
CA GLY A 54 -2.25 4.72 -7.81
C GLY A 54 -2.91 6.05 -8.20
N ARG A 55 -3.90 6.51 -7.42
CA ARG A 55 -4.57 7.80 -7.67
C ARG A 55 -3.61 8.98 -7.59
N MET A 56 -2.68 8.97 -6.64
CA MET A 56 -1.64 9.99 -6.51
C MET A 56 -0.70 10.00 -7.71
N TRP A 57 -0.19 8.82 -8.11
CA TRP A 57 0.66 8.68 -9.30
C TRP A 57 -0.03 9.17 -10.57
N ARG A 58 -1.29 8.76 -10.80
CA ARG A 58 -2.11 9.23 -11.92
C ARG A 58 -2.23 10.75 -11.93
N GLY A 59 -2.47 11.35 -10.75
CA GLY A 59 -2.55 12.80 -10.61
C GLY A 59 -1.24 13.50 -11.00
N GLN A 60 -0.09 12.95 -10.58
CA GLN A 60 1.23 13.47 -10.94
C GLN A 60 1.50 13.35 -12.45
N GLU A 61 1.11 12.25 -13.07
CA GLU A 61 1.25 12.09 -14.52
C GLU A 61 0.37 13.06 -15.32
N LEU A 62 -0.88 13.24 -14.89
CA LEU A 62 -1.77 14.24 -15.49
C LEU A 62 -1.22 15.65 -15.32
N LEU A 63 -0.63 15.98 -14.16
CA LEU A 63 0.02 17.27 -13.94
C LEU A 63 1.25 17.45 -14.84
N ARG A 64 2.13 16.45 -14.90
CA ARG A 64 3.37 16.47 -15.71
C ARG A 64 3.09 16.67 -17.19
N THR A 65 2.00 16.10 -17.68
CA THR A 65 1.63 16.12 -19.11
C THR A 65 0.67 17.25 -19.47
N ASP A 66 0.23 18.06 -18.51
CA ASP A 66 -0.80 19.08 -18.72
C ASP A 66 -0.32 20.21 -19.63
N THR A 67 0.90 20.72 -19.40
CA THR A 67 1.46 21.79 -20.23
C THR A 67 1.84 21.29 -21.62
N LEU A 68 2.27 20.03 -21.74
CA LEU A 68 2.69 19.44 -23.00
C LEU A 68 1.55 19.35 -24.02
N ILE A 69 0.31 19.14 -23.58
CA ILE A 69 -0.86 19.05 -24.48
C ILE A 69 -1.26 20.40 -25.07
N LEU A 70 -0.83 21.51 -24.46
CA LEU A 70 -1.15 22.87 -24.89
C LEU A 70 -0.13 23.40 -25.91
N LEU A 71 1.03 22.76 -26.04
CA LEU A 71 2.09 23.17 -26.94
C LEU A 71 1.79 22.71 -28.38
N PRO A 72 1.58 23.63 -29.34
CA PRO A 72 1.25 23.28 -30.72
C PRO A 72 2.37 22.52 -31.45
N ASP A 73 3.62 22.73 -31.03
CA ASP A 73 4.84 22.17 -31.60
C ASP A 73 5.35 20.92 -30.85
N TYR A 74 4.63 20.46 -29.82
CA TYR A 74 5.03 19.25 -29.09
C TYR A 74 4.95 18.01 -30.00
N PRO A 75 6.01 17.21 -30.11
CA PRO A 75 5.98 16.00 -30.92
C PRO A 75 5.07 14.93 -30.28
N ASN A 76 4.48 14.06 -31.09
CA ASN A 76 3.63 12.95 -30.63
C ASN A 76 2.41 13.35 -29.78
N THR A 77 1.79 14.49 -30.09
CA THR A 77 0.56 14.97 -29.43
C THR A 77 -0.55 13.91 -29.40
N ALA A 78 -0.73 13.14 -30.47
CA ALA A 78 -1.75 12.08 -30.54
C ALA A 78 -1.54 10.98 -29.46
N ASN A 79 -0.29 10.54 -29.26
CA ASN A 79 0.04 9.56 -28.23
C ASN A 79 -0.14 10.17 -26.83
N LEU A 80 0.19 11.44 -26.66
CA LEU A 80 -0.01 12.16 -25.40
C LEU A 80 -1.51 12.31 -25.07
N THR A 81 -2.35 12.62 -26.05
CA THR A 81 -3.81 12.70 -25.89
C THR A 81 -4.37 11.35 -25.44
N THR A 82 -3.97 10.27 -26.12
CA THR A 82 -4.41 8.90 -25.83
C THR A 82 -3.99 8.49 -24.42
N TYR A 83 -2.71 8.67 -24.07
CA TYR A 83 -2.19 8.38 -22.73
C TYR A 83 -2.91 9.15 -21.62
N ARG A 84 -3.20 10.44 -21.83
CA ARG A 84 -3.97 11.23 -20.83
C ARG A 84 -5.41 10.73 -20.68
N GLN A 85 -6.01 10.20 -21.74
CA GLN A 85 -7.33 9.57 -21.65
C GLN A 85 -7.25 8.27 -20.85
N GLU A 86 -6.30 7.40 -21.16
CA GLU A 86 -6.06 6.16 -20.42
C GLU A 86 -5.82 6.41 -18.93
N LEU A 87 -5.01 7.42 -18.57
CA LEU A 87 -4.80 7.82 -17.18
C LEU A 87 -6.11 8.21 -16.47
N ARG A 88 -7.02 8.92 -17.14
CA ARG A 88 -8.30 9.34 -16.54
C ARG A 88 -9.24 8.15 -16.34
N ASP A 89 -9.26 7.24 -17.31
CA ASP A 89 -10.12 6.07 -17.29
C ASP A 89 -9.60 4.98 -16.36
N TRP A 90 -8.27 4.93 -16.16
CA TRP A 90 -7.57 3.88 -15.42
C TRP A 90 -8.20 3.51 -14.06
N PRO A 91 -8.58 4.44 -13.16
CA PRO A 91 -9.21 4.08 -11.88
C PRO A 91 -10.54 3.32 -11.99
N SER A 92 -11.16 3.29 -13.17
CA SER A 92 -12.41 2.59 -13.46
C SER A 92 -12.19 1.26 -14.20
N THR A 93 -10.94 0.92 -14.52
CA THR A 93 -10.58 -0.32 -15.23
C THR A 93 -10.28 -1.45 -14.24
N GLY A 94 -10.36 -2.71 -14.71
CA GLY A 94 -9.95 -3.88 -13.92
C GLY A 94 -8.44 -3.94 -13.65
N ASP A 95 -7.66 -3.17 -14.40
CA ASP A 95 -6.20 -3.06 -14.25
C ASP A 95 -5.79 -2.22 -13.05
N PHE A 96 -6.68 -1.38 -12.52
CA PHE A 96 -6.38 -0.54 -11.36
C PHE A 96 -6.48 -1.32 -10.03
N PRO A 97 -5.51 -1.16 -9.10
CA PRO A 97 -4.31 -0.32 -9.16
C PRO A 97 -3.05 -1.03 -9.68
N SER A 98 -3.19 -2.26 -10.16
CA SER A 98 -2.09 -3.21 -10.43
C SER A 98 -1.21 -2.82 -11.63
N THR A 99 -1.80 -2.38 -12.74
CA THR A 99 -1.11 -2.17 -14.01
C THR A 99 -1.31 -0.73 -14.48
N ARG A 100 -0.23 0.06 -14.51
CA ARG A 100 -0.29 1.49 -14.88
C ARG A 100 -0.29 1.66 -16.41
N PRO A 101 -1.02 2.64 -16.96
CA PRO A 101 -0.89 3.02 -18.37
C PRO A 101 0.53 3.48 -18.72
N THR A 102 0.94 3.31 -19.97
CA THR A 102 2.25 3.76 -20.47
C THR A 102 2.12 4.62 -21.73
N LEU A 103 2.92 5.67 -21.84
CA LEU A 103 2.88 6.59 -22.98
C LEU A 103 3.36 5.88 -24.26
N GLY A 104 2.49 5.80 -25.27
CA GLY A 104 2.80 5.18 -26.56
C GLY A 104 2.61 3.65 -26.62
N SER A 105 1.75 3.12 -25.74
CA SER A 105 1.26 1.74 -25.80
C SER A 105 0.36 1.49 -27.01
#